data_AF-A0A7L2HGE3-F1
#
_entry.id   AF-A0A7L2HGE3-F1
#
_cell.length_a   1.000
_cell.length_b   1.000
_cell.length_c   1.000
_cell.angle_alpha   90.00
_cell.angle_beta   90.00
_cell.angle_gamma   90.00
#
_symmetry.space_group_name_H-M   'P 1'
#
loop_
_entity.id
_entity.type
_entity.pdbx_description
1 polymer ?
#
loop_
_entity_poly.entity_id
_entity_poly.type
_entity_poly.pdbx_seq_one_letter_code
_entity_poly.pdbx_strand_id
1 'polypeptide(L)'
;VASFFFIGLMSMMIPLCHVFGGLIAVCLFMGLFDGCFICIMAPIAFELVGAQDVSQAIGFLLGLMSIPMTVGPPIAGLLHDHLGTYDVAFYLAGVPPLIGGAILCFIPWVHERQKLKAR
;
A
#
# COMPACT_ATOMS: atom_id res chain seq x y z
N VAL A 1 9.46 -2.70 1.63
CA VAL A 1 9.12 -3.67 0.57
C VAL A 1 8.22 -4.78 1.09
N ALA A 2 8.66 -5.58 2.07
CA ALA A 2 7.87 -6.69 2.61
C ALA A 2 6.44 -6.27 3.02
N SER A 3 6.29 -5.13 3.70
CA SER A 3 4.97 -4.62 4.12
C SER A 3 3.99 -4.45 2.96
N PHE A 4 4.43 -3.94 1.79
CA PHE A 4 3.55 -3.77 0.63
C PHE A 4 3.09 -5.09 0.02
N PHE A 5 3.96 -6.12 0.02
CA PHE A 5 3.59 -7.47 -0.40
C PHE A 5 2.58 -8.09 0.55
N PHE A 6 2.81 -7.97 1.86
CA PHE A 6 1.88 -8.48 2.87
C PHE A 6 0.53 -7.76 2.82
N ILE A 7 0.51 -6.43 2.70
CA ILE A 7 -0.75 -5.67 2.57
C ILE A 7 -1.53 -6.14 1.34
N GLY A 8 -0.88 -6.21 0.16
CA GLY A 8 -1.55 -6.66 -1.06
C GLY A 8 -2.07 -8.10 -0.98
N LEU A 9 -1.27 -9.02 -0.42
CA LEU A 9 -1.68 -10.41 -0.25
C LEU A 9 -2.82 -10.56 0.77
N MET A 10 -2.74 -9.85 1.91
CA MET A 10 -3.80 -9.85 2.92
C MET A 10 -5.10 -9.26 2.37
N SER A 11 -5.05 -8.18 1.58
CA SER A 11 -6.24 -7.61 0.93
C SER A 11 -6.94 -8.61 -0.01
N MET A 12 -6.17 -9.44 -0.73
CA MET A 12 -6.73 -10.49 -1.59
C MET A 12 -7.25 -11.71 -0.79
N MET A 13 -6.78 -11.91 0.44
CA MET A 13 -7.27 -12.99 1.33
C MET A 13 -8.58 -12.64 2.05
N ILE A 14 -8.94 -11.35 2.13
CA ILE A 14 -10.21 -10.88 2.73
C ILE A 14 -11.44 -11.60 2.14
N PRO A 15 -11.65 -11.66 0.81
CA PRO A 15 -12.82 -12.32 0.23
C PRO A 15 -12.85 -13.85 0.43
N LEU A 16 -11.70 -14.49 0.69
CA LEU A 16 -11.63 -15.93 0.97
C LEU A 16 -11.99 -16.27 2.43
N CYS A 17 -12.05 -15.28 3.33
CA CYS A 17 -12.32 -15.50 4.74
C CYS A 17 -13.83 -15.61 5.02
N HIS A 18 -14.35 -16.85 5.07
CA HIS A 18 -15.74 -17.11 5.43
C HIS A 18 -15.99 -17.17 6.96
N VAL A 19 -14.94 -17.09 7.78
CA VAL A 19 -15.02 -17.16 9.25
C VAL A 19 -14.60 -15.83 9.85
N PHE A 20 -15.42 -15.28 10.76
CA PHE A 20 -15.18 -13.97 11.39
C PHE A 20 -13.81 -13.88 12.10
N GLY A 21 -13.38 -14.96 12.76
CA GLY A 21 -12.05 -15.01 13.39
C GLY A 21 -10.90 -14.88 12.39
N GLY A 22 -11.04 -15.48 11.18
CA GLY A 22 -10.06 -15.33 10.10
C GLY A 22 -10.01 -13.90 9.57
N LEU A 23 -11.16 -13.26 9.41
CA LEU A 23 -11.27 -11.86 9.01
C LEU A 23 -10.58 -10.93 10.01
N ILE A 24 -10.78 -11.12 11.32
CA ILE A 24 -10.11 -10.33 12.36
C ILE A 24 -8.59 -10.50 12.25
N ALA A 25 -8.10 -11.73 12.13
CA ALA A 25 -6.67 -11.99 12.02
C ALA A 25 -6.06 -11.26 10.81
N VAL A 26 -6.69 -11.39 9.63
CA VAL A 26 -6.24 -10.70 8.40
C VAL A 26 -6.24 -9.18 8.58
N CYS A 27 -7.30 -8.60 9.17
CA CYS A 27 -7.38 -7.17 9.42
C CYS A 27 -6.32 -6.67 10.41
N LEU A 28 -6.00 -7.43 11.46
CA LEU A 28 -4.95 -7.10 12.41
C LEU A 28 -3.57 -7.08 11.75
N PHE A 29 -3.26 -8.10 10.94
CA PHE A 29 -2.00 -8.12 10.19
C PHE A 29 -1.92 -7.00 9.16
N MET A 30 -3.00 -6.78 8.40
CA MET A 30 -3.08 -5.69 7.43
C MET A 30 -2.82 -4.33 8.09
N GLY A 31 -3.49 -4.04 9.22
CA GLY A 31 -3.31 -2.80 9.96
C GLY A 31 -1.92 -2.65 10.58
N LEU A 32 -1.31 -3.75 11.06
CA LEU A 32 0.06 -3.73 11.58
C LEU A 32 1.06 -3.33 10.49
N PHE A 33 0.98 -3.95 9.31
CA PHE A 33 1.89 -3.66 8.21
C PHE A 33 1.66 -2.27 7.59
N ASP A 34 0.40 -1.83 7.51
CA ASP A 34 0.04 -0.47 7.08
C ASP A 34 0.58 0.58 8.06
N GLY A 35 0.45 0.34 9.37
CA GLY A 35 1.04 1.19 10.41
C GLY A 35 2.56 1.28 10.30
N CYS A 36 3.25 0.16 10.05
CA CYS A 36 4.69 0.18 9.80
C CYS A 36 5.06 1.05 8.57
N PHE A 37 4.26 1.01 7.52
CA PHE A 37 4.47 1.84 6.32
C PHE A 37 4.32 3.34 6.65
N ILE A 38 3.25 3.71 7.34
CA ILE A 38 3.00 5.10 7.75
C ILE A 38 4.13 5.62 8.65
N CYS A 39 4.64 4.81 9.58
CA CYS A 39 5.75 5.18 10.45
C CYS A 39 7.05 5.47 9.68
N ILE A 40 7.30 4.76 8.56
CA ILE A 40 8.50 4.95 7.74
C ILE A 40 8.33 6.13 6.76
N MET A 41 7.09 6.51 6.43
CA MET A 41 6.82 7.62 5.52
C MET A 41 7.39 8.95 6.02
N ALA A 42 7.24 9.26 7.31
CA ALA A 42 7.75 10.50 7.91
C ALA A 42 9.29 10.65 7.83
N PRO A 43 10.10 9.66 8.25
CA PRO A 43 11.56 9.75 8.11
C PRO A 43 12.01 9.73 6.64
N ILE A 44 11.32 9.02 5.74
CA ILE A 44 11.63 9.11 4.30
C ILE A 44 11.41 10.53 3.78
N ALA A 45 10.28 11.16 4.13
CA ALA A 45 10.01 12.54 3.75
C ALA A 45 11.08 13.49 4.29
N PHE A 46 11.48 13.32 5.56
CA PHE A 46 12.56 14.11 6.17
C PHE A 46 13.88 13.98 5.42
N GLU A 47 14.30 12.77 5.05
CA GLU A 47 15.55 12.53 4.31
C GLU A 47 15.50 13.11 2.88
N LEU A 48 14.32 13.21 2.26
CA LEU A 48 14.16 13.72 0.89
C LEU A 48 14.14 15.24 0.79
N VAL A 49 13.47 15.94 1.72
CA VAL A 49 13.30 17.41 1.65
C VAL A 49 14.06 18.17 2.74
N GLY A 50 14.61 17.48 3.73
CA GLY A 50 15.27 18.09 4.88
C GLY A 50 14.31 18.66 5.92
N ALA A 51 14.87 19.20 7.00
CA ALA A 51 14.09 19.62 8.18
C ALA A 51 13.18 20.83 7.94
N GLN A 52 13.49 21.68 6.96
CA GLN A 52 12.76 22.94 6.74
C GLN A 52 11.38 22.71 6.11
N ASP A 53 11.28 21.76 5.17
CA ASP A 53 10.07 21.56 4.36
C ASP A 53 9.34 20.23 4.64
N VAL A 54 9.79 19.44 5.63
CA VAL A 54 9.24 18.11 5.93
C VAL A 54 7.73 18.12 6.23
N SER A 55 7.25 19.11 7.00
CA SER A 55 5.83 19.21 7.36
C SER A 55 4.96 19.49 6.13
N GLN A 56 5.43 20.38 5.26
CA GLN A 56 4.76 20.74 4.02
C GLN A 56 4.75 19.55 3.04
N ALA A 57 5.87 18.83 2.93
CA ALA A 57 5.99 17.63 2.10
C ALA A 57 5.03 16.52 2.57
N ILE A 58 4.97 16.25 3.88
CA ILE A 58 4.01 15.29 4.45
C ILE A 58 2.57 15.73 4.18
N GLY A 59 2.27 17.02 4.33
CA GLY A 59 0.96 17.59 4.00
C GLY A 59 0.56 17.33 2.55
N PHE A 60 1.47 17.56 1.60
CA PHE A 60 1.23 17.25 0.18
C PHE A 60 1.09 15.76 -0.09
N LEU A 61 1.91 14.91 0.54
CA LEU A 61 1.80 13.45 0.43
C LEU A 61 0.44 12.95 0.90
N LEU A 62 0.00 13.36 2.09
CA LEU A 62 -1.32 13.01 2.63
C LEU A 62 -2.45 13.59 1.78
N GLY A 63 -2.30 14.81 1.28
CA GLY A 63 -3.23 15.43 0.35
C GLY A 63 -3.42 14.59 -0.91
N LEU A 64 -2.33 14.11 -1.52
CA LEU A 64 -2.39 13.22 -2.69
C LEU A 64 -2.98 11.84 -2.35
N MET A 65 -2.71 11.30 -1.16
CA MET A 65 -3.31 10.04 -0.69
C MET A 65 -4.81 10.14 -0.44
N SER A 66 -5.34 11.33 -0.10
CA SER A 66 -6.76 11.51 0.16
C SER A 66 -7.64 11.22 -1.06
N ILE A 67 -7.14 11.46 -2.28
CA ILE A 67 -7.86 11.25 -3.54
C ILE A 67 -8.22 9.75 -3.71
N PRO A 68 -7.25 8.82 -3.77
CA PRO A 68 -7.56 7.40 -3.90
C PRO A 68 -8.34 6.85 -2.69
N MET A 69 -8.10 7.36 -1.47
CA MET A 69 -8.89 6.95 -0.30
C MET A 69 -10.36 7.36 -0.39
N THR A 70 -10.65 8.51 -0.99
CA THR A 70 -12.02 9.01 -1.20
C THR A 70 -12.69 8.35 -2.39
N VAL A 71 -11.94 8.08 -3.46
CA VAL A 71 -12.43 7.46 -4.70
C VAL A 71 -12.59 5.94 -4.57
N GLY A 72 -11.85 5.30 -3.66
CA GLY A 72 -11.93 3.86 -3.40
C GLY A 72 -13.33 3.36 -3.04
N PRO A 73 -14.02 3.91 -2.02
CA PRO A 73 -15.36 3.46 -1.63
C PRO A 73 -16.41 3.62 -2.74
N PRO A 74 -16.52 4.75 -3.47
CA PRO A 74 -17.41 4.86 -4.63
C PRO A 74 -17.13 3.82 -5.71
N ILE A 75 -15.86 3.58 -6.05
CA ILE A 75 -15.49 2.56 -7.04
C ILE A 75 -15.89 1.17 -6.55
N ALA A 76 -15.65 0.85 -5.28
CA ALA A 76 -16.04 -0.43 -4.69
C ALA A 76 -17.57 -0.62 -4.68
N GLY A 77 -18.32 0.44 -4.41
CA GLY A 77 -19.78 0.44 -4.49
C GLY A 77 -20.28 0.20 -5.93
N LEU A 78 -19.73 0.91 -6.92
CA LEU A 78 -20.08 0.70 -8.33
C LEU A 78 -19.74 -0.73 -8.80
N LEU A 79 -18.60 -1.27 -8.38
CA LEU A 79 -18.24 -2.68 -8.66
C LEU A 79 -19.25 -3.65 -8.06
N HIS A 80 -19.68 -3.40 -6.81
CA HIS A 80 -20.71 -4.20 -6.17
C HIS A 80 -22.06 -4.11 -6.90
N ASP A 81 -22.49 -2.92 -7.32
CA ASP A 81 -23.75 -2.72 -8.04
C ASP A 81 -23.78 -3.48 -9.38
N HIS A 82 -22.64 -3.59 -10.05
CA HIS A 82 -22.53 -4.31 -11.34
C HIS A 82 -22.33 -5.82 -11.20
N LEU A 83 -21.57 -6.29 -10.21
CA LEU A 83 -21.15 -7.69 -10.08
C LEU A 83 -21.94 -8.45 -9.01
N GLY A 84 -22.64 -7.75 -8.12
CA GLY A 84 -23.36 -8.31 -6.98
C GLY A 84 -22.47 -8.77 -5.82
N THR A 85 -21.14 -8.73 -5.95
CA THR A 85 -20.18 -9.15 -4.91
C THR A 85 -19.01 -8.16 -4.77
N TYR A 86 -18.36 -8.16 -3.60
CA TYR A 86 -17.20 -7.30 -3.31
C TYR A 86 -15.85 -7.95 -3.64
N ASP A 87 -15.85 -9.23 -4.04
CA ASP A 87 -14.60 -9.99 -4.23
C ASP A 87 -13.67 -9.29 -5.21
N VAL A 88 -14.21 -8.83 -6.33
CA VAL A 88 -13.46 -8.11 -7.36
C VAL A 88 -12.91 -6.78 -6.83
N ALA A 89 -13.65 -6.07 -6.00
CA ALA A 89 -13.18 -4.83 -5.39
C ALA A 89 -11.98 -5.08 -4.45
N PHE A 90 -12.00 -6.16 -3.66
CA PHE A 90 -10.88 -6.55 -2.81
C PHE A 90 -9.67 -7.06 -3.59
N TYR A 91 -9.87 -7.82 -4.67
CA TYR A 91 -8.77 -8.21 -5.56
C TYR A 91 -8.12 -6.99 -6.21
N LEU A 92 -8.93 -6.05 -6.72
CA LEU A 92 -8.42 -4.80 -7.30
C LEU A 92 -7.70 -3.94 -6.27
N ALA A 93 -8.16 -3.90 -5.02
CA ALA A 93 -7.50 -3.17 -3.94
C ALA A 93 -6.10 -3.72 -3.61
N GLY A 94 -5.87 -5.03 -3.78
CA GLY A 94 -4.57 -5.65 -3.54
C GLY A 94 -3.53 -5.45 -4.64
N VAL A 95 -3.95 -5.10 -5.88
CA VAL A 95 -3.05 -4.96 -7.03
C VAL A 95 -2.06 -3.78 -6.89
N PRO A 96 -2.47 -2.55 -6.53
CA PRO A 96 -1.54 -1.42 -6.43
C PRO A 96 -0.43 -1.63 -5.38
N PRO A 97 -0.70 -2.12 -4.15
CA PRO A 97 0.37 -2.45 -3.20
C PRO A 97 1.34 -3.51 -3.72
N LEU A 98 0.86 -4.54 -4.44
CA LEU A 98 1.75 -5.55 -5.04
C LEU A 98 2.65 -4.96 -6.12
N ILE A 99 2.10 -4.13 -7.01
CA ILE A 99 2.88 -3.44 -8.04
C ILE A 99 3.90 -2.48 -7.40
N GLY A 100 3.49 -1.70 -6.40
CA GLY A 100 4.38 -0.82 -5.65
C GLY A 100 5.49 -1.60 -4.94
N GLY A 101 5.16 -2.73 -4.30
CA GLY A 101 6.13 -3.64 -3.69
C GLY A 101 7.12 -4.20 -4.70
N ALA A 102 6.65 -4.61 -5.89
CA ALA A 102 7.50 -5.10 -6.97
C ALA A 102 8.47 -4.01 -7.46
N ILE A 103 7.98 -2.79 -7.72
CA ILE A 103 8.81 -1.66 -8.15
C ILE A 103 9.88 -1.34 -7.10
N LEU A 104 9.50 -1.31 -5.81
CA LEU A 104 10.42 -1.06 -4.71
C LEU A 104 11.45 -2.19 -4.52
N CYS A 105 11.14 -3.43 -4.92
CA CYS A 105 12.12 -4.52 -5.01
C CYS A 105 13.16 -4.28 -6.12
N PHE A 106 12.73 -3.71 -7.26
CA PHE A 106 13.62 -3.46 -8.39
C PHE A 106 14.62 -2.32 -8.15
N ILE A 107 14.25 -1.29 -7.39
CA ILE A 107 15.12 -0.13 -7.10
C ILE A 107 16.49 -0.50 -6.48
N PRO A 108 16.57 -1.24 -5.35
CA PRO A 108 17.85 -1.63 -4.77
C PRO A 108 18.62 -2.59 -5.68
N TRP A 109 17.93 -3.45 -6.43
CA TRP A 109 18.57 -4.36 -7.37
C TRP A 109 19.28 -3.62 -8.52
N VAL A 110 18.63 -2.59 -9.07
CA VAL A 110 19.22 -1.74 -10.12
C VAL A 110 20.36 -0.90 -9.54
N HIS A 111 20.21 -0.35 -8.33
CA HIS A 111 21.25 0.42 -7.67
C HIS A 111 22.52 -0.40 -7.42
N GLU A 112 22.39 -1.66 -6.97
CA GLU A 112 23.52 -2.58 -6.81
C GLU A 112 24.17 -2.94 -8.15
N ARG A 113 23.38 -3.18 -9.20
CA ARG A 113 23.90 -3.42 -10.56
C ARG A 113 24.67 -2.24 -11.12
N GLN A 114 24.26 -1.01 -10.82
CA GLN A 114 24.96 0.21 -11.24
C GLN A 114 26.29 0.37 -10.49
N LYS A 115 26.33 0.12 -9.18
CA LYS A 115 27.57 0.12 -8.38
C LYS A 115 28.58 -0.92 -8.87
N LEU A 116 28.12 -2.11 -9.26
CA LEU A 116 28.97 -3.17 -9.81
C LEU A 116 29.53 -2.87 -11.21
N LYS A 117 28.85 -2.03 -12.00
CA LYS A 117 29.36 -1.56 -13.30
C LYS A 117 30.30 -0.35 -13.21
N ALA A 118 30.26 0.39 -12.11
CA ALA A 118 31.10 1.55 -11.85
C ALA A 118 32.42 1.20 -11.13
N ARG A 119 32.59 -0.06 -10.72
CA ARG A 119 33.87 -0.66 -10.30
C ARG A 119 34.51 -1.41 -11.44
#